data_AF-A0A241XEY3-F1
#
_entry.id   AF-A0A241XEY3-F1
#
_cell.length_a   1.000
_cell.length_b   1.000
_cell.length_c   1.000
_cell.angle_alpha   90.00
_cell.angle_beta   90.00
_cell.angle_gamma   90.00
#
_symmetry.space_group_name_H-M   'P 1'
#
loop_
_entity.id
_entity.type
_entity.pdbx_description
1 polymer ?
#
loop_
_entity_poly.entity_id
_entity_poly.type
_entity_poly.pdbx_seq_one_letter_code
_entity_poly.pdbx_strand_id
1 'polypeptide(L)'
;MAGQVGDGLLLVRSQGVFTALAERRQGFGNQTTTLVQADSQDGCSVDLVLSLPGDGVLLITDGISDDLIPEQLEPFFDAIYQRQLRCSKRRMRQWLTRELHGWSTPRHGDDKTIAGIFRTD
;
A
#
# COMPACT_ATOMS: atom_id res chain seq x y z
N MET A 1 12.94 -4.92 -6.68
CA MET A 1 11.72 -5.17 -7.45
C MET A 1 10.54 -5.25 -6.51
N ALA A 2 9.59 -4.32 -6.63
CA ALA A 2 8.24 -4.49 -6.12
C ALA A 2 7.33 -4.81 -7.31
N GLY A 3 6.45 -5.79 -7.16
CA GLY A 3 5.47 -6.18 -8.17
C GLY A 3 4.08 -6.08 -7.57
N GLN A 4 3.16 -5.48 -8.31
CA GLN A 4 1.75 -5.45 -7.99
C GLN A 4 0.99 -6.27 -9.03
N VAL A 5 -0.01 -7.03 -8.57
CA VAL A 5 -0.96 -7.75 -9.42
C VAL A 5 -2.35 -7.48 -8.84
N GLY A 6 -3.22 -6.81 -9.62
CA GLY A 6 -4.58 -6.44 -9.23
C GLY A 6 -4.74 -4.99 -8.75
N ASP A 7 -5.99 -4.62 -8.40
CA ASP A 7 -6.50 -3.25 -8.19
C ASP A 7 -6.06 -2.53 -6.91
N GLY A 8 -5.00 -2.98 -6.25
CA GLY A 8 -4.47 -2.35 -5.04
C GLY A 8 -3.83 -0.97 -5.27
N LEU A 9 -3.32 -0.38 -4.20
CA LEU A 9 -2.55 0.85 -4.22
C LEU A 9 -1.12 0.59 -3.73
N LEU A 10 -0.14 1.01 -4.51
CA LEU A 10 1.27 0.94 -4.18
C LEU A 10 1.79 2.36 -3.92
N LEU A 11 2.10 2.66 -2.66
CA LEU A 11 2.74 3.91 -2.27
C LEU A 11 4.24 3.68 -2.14
N VAL A 12 5.02 4.58 -2.73
CA VAL A 12 6.47 4.47 -2.79
C VAL A 12 7.10 5.78 -2.39
N ARG A 13 8.11 5.73 -1.54
CA ARG A 13 9.11 6.78 -1.42
C ARG A 13 10.48 6.22 -1.77
N SER A 14 11.12 6.78 -2.78
CA SER A 14 12.45 6.36 -3.25
C SER A 14 13.31 7.59 -3.47
N GLN A 15 14.51 7.60 -2.90
CA GLN A 15 15.42 8.75 -2.95
C GLN A 15 14.74 10.05 -2.46
N GLY A 16 13.85 9.94 -1.47
CA GLY A 16 13.09 11.06 -0.92
C GLY A 16 11.91 11.53 -1.77
N VAL A 17 11.67 10.95 -2.94
CA VAL A 17 10.54 11.30 -3.81
C VAL A 17 9.38 10.36 -3.56
N PHE A 18 8.22 10.92 -3.22
CA PHE A 18 6.98 10.17 -3.04
C PHE A 18 6.24 9.96 -4.37
N THR A 19 5.67 8.78 -4.58
CA THR A 19 4.87 8.43 -5.75
C THR A 19 3.80 7.42 -5.35
N ALA A 20 2.58 7.63 -5.81
CA ALA A 20 1.48 6.68 -5.70
C ALA A 20 1.26 6.02 -7.07
N LEU A 21 1.28 4.69 -7.09
CA LEU A 21 0.97 3.87 -8.25
C LEU A 21 -0.37 3.19 -7.98
N ALA A 22 -1.39 3.60 -8.72
CA ALA A 22 -2.70 2.97 -8.75
C ALA A 22 -2.98 2.56 -10.19
N GLU A 23 -3.33 1.30 -10.43
CA GLU A 23 -3.86 0.90 -11.74
C GLU A 23 -5.20 1.63 -11.93
N ARG A 24 -5.24 2.51 -12.94
CA ARG A 24 -6.34 3.45 -13.11
C ARG A 24 -7.55 2.68 -13.65
N ARG A 25 -8.57 2.44 -12.81
CA ARG A 25 -9.89 1.91 -13.21
C ARG A 25 -10.43 2.70 -14.42
N GLN A 26 -10.47 2.10 -15.59
CA GLN A 26 -11.40 2.50 -16.65
C GLN A 26 -12.67 1.65 -16.52
N GLY A 27 -13.55 2.04 -15.60
CA GLY A 27 -14.91 1.50 -15.50
C GLY A 27 -15.15 0.58 -14.29
N PHE A 28 -16.35 0.68 -13.73
CA PHE A 28 -16.90 -0.24 -12.73
C PHE A 28 -17.05 -1.63 -13.35
N GLY A 29 -16.02 -2.46 -13.28
CA GLY A 29 -16.08 -3.86 -13.66
C GLY A 29 -15.16 -4.65 -12.75
N ASN A 30 -15.70 -5.62 -12.01
CA ASN A 30 -14.95 -6.56 -11.20
C ASN A 30 -13.75 -7.09 -11.98
N GLN A 31 -12.53 -6.66 -11.68
CA GLN A 31 -11.36 -7.27 -12.30
C GLN A 31 -11.19 -8.70 -11.78
N THR A 32 -10.92 -9.61 -12.71
CA THR A 32 -10.79 -11.04 -12.48
C THR A 32 -9.33 -11.47 -12.59
N THR A 33 -8.38 -10.57 -12.33
CA THR A 33 -6.95 -10.85 -12.48
C THR A 33 -6.43 -11.53 -11.21
N THR A 34 -6.36 -12.86 -11.26
CA THR A 34 -5.79 -13.70 -10.21
C THR A 34 -4.32 -13.98 -10.50
N LEU A 35 -3.50 -14.21 -9.46
CA LEU A 35 -2.05 -14.54 -9.52
C LEU A 35 -1.67 -15.68 -10.49
N VAL A 36 -2.65 -16.44 -10.99
CA VAL A 36 -2.48 -17.53 -11.97
C VAL A 36 -2.45 -17.04 -13.43
N GLN A 37 -2.86 -15.79 -13.70
CA GLN A 37 -2.99 -15.24 -15.05
C GLN A 37 -2.08 -14.04 -15.35
N ALA A 38 -1.08 -13.78 -14.50
CA ALA A 38 -0.10 -12.71 -14.73
C ALA A 38 0.90 -13.06 -15.86
N ASP A 39 0.39 -13.27 -17.08
CA ASP A 39 1.19 -13.25 -18.30
C ASP A 39 1.45 -11.78 -18.67
N SER A 40 2.52 -11.23 -18.09
CA SER A 40 3.40 -10.18 -18.63
C SER A 40 2.79 -8.84 -19.11
N GLN A 41 1.48 -8.57 -19.03
CA GLN A 41 0.87 -7.32 -19.49
C GLN A 41 0.02 -6.57 -18.45
N ASP A 42 -0.44 -7.22 -17.39
CA ASP A 42 -1.32 -6.62 -16.36
C ASP A 42 -0.65 -6.55 -14.96
N GLY A 43 0.68 -6.50 -14.92
CA GLY A 43 1.43 -6.35 -13.67
C GLY A 43 2.44 -5.21 -13.77
N CYS A 44 2.21 -4.12 -13.05
CA CYS A 44 3.21 -3.07 -12.92
C CYS A 44 4.37 -3.54 -12.03
N SER A 45 5.57 -3.67 -12.61
CA SER A 45 6.82 -3.83 -11.86
C SER A 45 7.62 -2.53 -11.89
N VAL A 46 8.08 -2.10 -10.72
CA VAL A 46 8.93 -0.91 -10.61
C VAL A 46 10.22 -1.28 -9.88
N ASP A 47 11.34 -0.89 -10.49
CA ASP A 47 12.64 -0.92 -9.84
C ASP A 47 12.80 0.30 -8.96
N LEU A 48 13.04 0.04 -7.68
CA LEU A 48 13.03 1.03 -6.62
C LEU A 48 14.33 0.90 -5.83
N VAL A 49 14.93 2.05 -5.55
CA VAL A 49 16.15 2.14 -4.71
C VAL A 49 15.76 2.81 -3.40
N LEU A 50 15.86 2.05 -2.30
CA LEU A 50 15.66 2.57 -0.95
C LEU A 50 17.04 2.98 -0.41
N SER A 51 17.44 4.22 -0.65
CA SER A 51 18.77 4.73 -0.30
C SER A 51 18.76 5.65 0.91
N LEU A 52 17.64 6.34 1.17
CA LEU A 52 17.52 7.32 2.24
C LEU A 52 16.65 6.79 3.40
N PRO A 53 16.90 7.22 4.65
CA PRO A 53 15.94 7.04 5.74
C PRO A 53 14.59 7.67 5.36
N GLY A 54 13.51 6.91 5.51
CA GLY A 54 12.17 7.33 5.09
C GLY A 54 11.77 6.84 3.70
N ASP A 55 12.72 6.32 2.91
CA ASP A 55 12.36 5.56 1.72
C ASP A 55 11.61 4.28 2.14
N GLY A 56 10.63 3.90 1.35
CA GLY A 56 9.84 2.71 1.62
C GLY A 56 8.80 2.43 0.56
N VAL A 57 8.17 1.28 0.71
CA VAL A 57 7.11 0.80 -0.16
C VAL A 57 5.98 0.30 0.71
N LEU A 58 4.76 0.69 0.39
CA LEU A 58 3.53 0.26 1.05
C LEU A 58 2.55 -0.30 0.01
N LEU A 59 2.18 -1.56 0.16
CA LEU A 59 1.14 -2.23 -0.61
C LEU A 59 -0.15 -2.21 0.20
N ILE A 60 -1.22 -1.81 -0.46
CA ILE A 60 -2.54 -1.64 0.12
C ILE A 60 -3.54 -2.33 -0.82
N THR A 61 -4.47 -3.13 -0.29
CA THR A 61 -5.54 -3.71 -1.10
C THR A 61 -6.65 -2.69 -1.40
N ASP A 62 -7.42 -2.95 -2.45
CA ASP A 62 -8.61 -2.18 -2.86
C ASP A 62 -9.61 -1.94 -1.73
N GLY A 63 -9.82 -2.94 -0.86
CA GLY A 63 -10.65 -2.84 0.34
C GLY A 63 -10.21 -1.77 1.36
N ILE A 64 -9.06 -1.14 1.14
CA ILE A 64 -8.57 0.04 1.88
C ILE A 64 -8.35 1.21 0.93
N SER A 65 -7.73 0.99 -0.23
CA SER A 65 -7.36 2.09 -1.12
C SER A 65 -8.54 2.83 -1.72
N ASP A 66 -9.70 2.19 -1.86
CA ASP A 66 -10.93 2.85 -2.32
C ASP A 66 -11.42 3.94 -1.35
N ASP A 67 -11.04 3.87 -0.08
CA ASP A 67 -11.39 4.87 0.94
C ASP A 67 -10.34 6.00 1.05
N LEU A 68 -9.17 5.83 0.43
CA LEU A 68 -8.08 6.79 0.56
C LEU A 68 -8.24 7.95 -0.43
N ILE A 69 -8.16 9.17 0.13
CA ILE A 69 -8.23 10.40 -0.64
C ILE A 69 -6.83 10.68 -1.24
N PRO A 70 -6.71 11.00 -2.54
CA PRO A 70 -5.42 11.20 -3.22
C PRO A 70 -4.48 12.18 -2.50
N GLU A 71 -5.02 13.28 -1.97
CA GLU A 71 -4.28 14.31 -1.26
C GLU A 71 -3.74 13.86 0.12
N GLN A 72 -4.26 12.74 0.64
CA GLN A 72 -3.88 12.18 1.94
C GLN A 72 -2.93 10.97 1.83
N LEU A 73 -2.56 10.55 0.61
CA LEU A 73 -1.72 9.38 0.41
C LEU A 73 -0.31 9.52 1.01
N GLU A 74 0.34 10.66 0.78
CA GLU A 74 1.67 10.93 1.36
C GLU A 74 1.59 11.09 2.89
N PRO A 75 0.66 11.89 3.46
CA PRO A 75 0.44 11.91 4.91
C PRO A 75 0.15 10.53 5.53
N PHE A 76 -0.60 9.67 4.83
CA PHE A 76 -0.89 8.31 5.28
C PHE A 76 0.38 7.45 5.34
N PHE A 77 1.21 7.51 4.30
CA PHE A 77 2.53 6.87 4.27
C PHE A 77 3.41 7.36 5.42
N ASP A 78 3.47 8.67 5.63
CA ASP A 78 4.26 9.28 6.71
C ASP A 78 3.78 8.84 8.09
N ALA A 79 2.47 8.75 8.32
CA ALA A 79 1.92 8.28 9.59
C ALA A 79 2.37 6.85 9.92
N ILE A 80 2.36 5.95 8.93
CA ILE A 80 2.81 4.56 9.08
C ILE A 80 4.33 4.51 9.33
N TYR A 81 5.11 5.27 8.56
CA TYR A 81 6.57 5.35 8.75
C TYR A 81 6.95 5.88 10.14
N GLN A 82 6.37 7.00 10.56
CA GLN A 82 6.61 7.58 11.89
C GLN A 82 6.21 6.65 13.03
N ARG A 83 5.13 5.87 12.84
CA ARG A 83 4.71 4.87 13.81
C ARG A 83 5.69 3.70 13.90
N GLN A 84 6.18 3.23 12.75
CA GLN A 84 7.19 2.18 12.65
C GLN A 84 8.48 2.56 13.37
N LEU A 85 8.96 3.80 13.24
CA LEU A 85 10.14 4.29 13.97
C LEU A 85 9.98 4.23 15.49
N ARG A 86 8.75 4.33 16.00
CA ARG A 86 8.45 4.38 17.44
C ARG A 86 8.03 3.03 18.03
N CYS A 87 7.84 2.02 17.20
CA CYS A 87 7.25 0.74 17.59
C CYS A 87 8.14 -0.44 17.19
N SER A 88 8.23 -1.45 18.06
CA SER A 88 8.74 -2.75 17.64
C SER A 88 7.78 -3.38 16.61
N LYS A 89 8.30 -4.28 15.77
CA LYS A 89 7.50 -5.03 14.76
C LYS A 89 6.20 -5.61 15.34
N ARG A 90 6.26 -6.15 16.57
CA ARG A 90 5.08 -6.68 17.28
C ARG A 90 4.05 -5.61 17.58
N ARG A 91 4.47 -4.44 18.09
CA ARG A 91 3.57 -3.32 18.41
C ARG A 91 3.00 -2.70 17.14
N MET A 92 3.79 -2.58 16.07
CA MET A 92 3.31 -2.11 14.78
C MET A 92 2.22 -3.04 14.23
N ARG A 93 2.46 -4.36 14.24
CA ARG A 93 1.46 -5.34 13.80
C ARG A 93 0.17 -5.22 14.61
N GLN A 94 0.27 -5.16 15.94
CA GLN A 94 -0.91 -4.99 16.80
C GLN A 94 -1.67 -3.69 16.54
N TRP A 95 -0.95 -2.60 16.26
CA TRP A 95 -1.56 -1.32 15.92
C TRP A 95 -2.27 -1.40 14.57
N LEU A 96 -1.59 -1.83 13.50
CA LEU A 96 -2.21 -2.01 12.17
C LEU A 96 -3.43 -2.92 12.23
N THR A 97 -3.34 -4.08 12.91
CA THR A 97 -4.48 -4.98 13.07
C THR A 97 -5.68 -4.29 13.74
N ARG A 98 -5.45 -3.43 14.74
CA ARG A 98 -6.53 -2.67 15.39
C ARG A 98 -7.14 -1.63 14.47
N GLU A 99 -6.31 -0.86 13.76
CA GLU A 99 -6.80 0.14 12.80
C GLU A 99 -7.61 -0.52 11.68
N LEU A 100 -7.14 -1.65 11.13
CA LEU A 100 -7.83 -2.37 10.06
C LEU A 100 -9.14 -3.05 10.50
N HIS A 101 -9.22 -3.55 11.74
CA HIS A 101 -10.48 -4.05 12.30
C HIS A 101 -11.45 -2.92 12.68
N GLY A 102 -10.94 -1.76 13.09
CA GLY A 102 -11.71 -0.56 13.43
C GLY A 102 -11.93 0.38 12.26
N TRP A 103 -11.71 -0.09 11.02
CA TRP A 103 -11.75 0.76 9.83
C TRP A 103 -13.10 1.46 9.73
N SER A 104 -13.06 2.79 9.53
CA SER A 104 -14.21 3.67 9.79
C SER A 104 -15.36 3.53 8.79
N THR A 105 -15.14 2.85 7.66
CA THR A 105 -16.15 2.67 6.61
C THR A 105 -17.03 1.44 6.91
N PRO A 106 -18.30 1.64 7.33
CA PRO A 106 -19.16 0.53 7.74
C PRO A 106 -19.60 -0.30 6.52
N ARG A 107 -19.57 -1.63 6.66
CA ARG A 107 -20.04 -2.65 5.68
C ARG A 107 -19.12 -2.96 4.49
N HIS A 108 -17.82 -2.67 4.56
CA HIS A 108 -16.87 -3.25 3.61
C HIS A 108 -16.60 -4.72 3.92
N GLY A 109 -17.12 -5.61 3.06
CA GLY A 109 -16.99 -7.07 3.16
C GLY A 109 -15.63 -7.63 2.69
N ASP A 110 -14.81 -6.80 2.03
CA ASP A 110 -13.52 -7.24 1.49
C ASP A 110 -12.40 -7.24 2.55
N ASP A 111 -11.45 -8.13 2.31
CA ASP A 111 -10.24 -8.30 3.13
C ASP A 111 -9.34 -7.07 3.03
N LYS A 112 -8.97 -6.53 4.19
CA LYS A 112 -8.15 -5.33 4.33
C LYS A 112 -6.72 -5.72 4.63
N THR A 113 -5.82 -5.48 3.69
CA THR A 113 -4.40 -5.81 3.85
C THR A 113 -3.52 -4.60 3.57
N ILE A 114 -2.58 -4.38 4.50
CA ILE A 114 -1.47 -3.44 4.34
C ILE A 114 -0.17 -4.21 4.59
N ALA A 115 0.77 -4.10 3.66
CA ALA A 115 2.14 -4.60 3.82
C ALA A 115 3.13 -3.50 3.49
N GLY A 116 4.18 -3.33 4.29
CA GLY A 116 5.14 -2.26 4.07
C GLY A 116 6.56 -2.62 4.44
N ILE A 117 7.51 -2.07 3.70
CA ILE A 117 8.95 -2.14 3.97
C ILE A 117 9.47 -0.71 3.97
N PHE A 118 10.18 -0.34 5.04
CA PHE A 118 10.77 0.97 5.18
C PHE A 118 12.26 0.85 5.47
N ARG A 119 13.03 1.75 4.88
CA ARG A 119 14.40 2.02 5.28
C ARG A 119 14.37 3.02 6.44
N THR A 120 14.85 2.58 7.60
CA THR A 120 14.87 3.41 8.81
C THR A 120 16.22 4.07 9.08
N ASP A 121 17.29 3.55 8.46
CA ASP A 121 18.70 3.87 8.76
C ASP A 121 19.54 4.09 7.49
#